data_AF-A0A1E7JWC7-F1
#
_entry.id   AF-A0A1E7JWC7-F1
#
_cell.length_a   1.000
_cell.length_b   1.000
_cell.length_c   1.000
_cell.angle_alpha   90.00
_cell.angle_beta   90.00
_cell.angle_gamma   90.00
#
_symmetry.space_group_name_H-M   'P 1'
#
loop_
_entity.id
_entity.type
_entity.pdbx_description
1 polymer ?
#
loop_
_entity_poly.entity_id
_entity_poly.type
_entity_poly.pdbx_seq_one_letter_code
_entity_poly.pdbx_strand_id
1 'polypeptide(L)'
;HARDGVTAVPPFDTGEGFLPAGAVRATPADLLSYLEAHLRPHAGPHADRLRTALLAVQRPLLDRGIRHRHTHTLAWVRHPSPYGPLYFHSGATTGQEAFLAFQPDTGRALVALATRRYSARTTLTQAAYGLLTELP
;
A
#
# COMPACT_ATOMS: atom_id res chain seq x y z
N HIS A 1 24.65 4.32 -3.52
CA HIS A 1 25.87 4.15 -2.71
C HIS A 1 25.85 2.82 -1.99
N ALA A 2 27.02 2.31 -1.58
CA ALA A 2 27.13 1.10 -0.76
C ALA A 2 26.53 1.33 0.65
N ARG A 3 26.63 0.34 1.54
CA ARG A 3 26.06 0.43 2.91
C ARG A 3 26.63 1.60 3.74
N ASP A 4 27.80 2.09 3.38
CA ASP A 4 28.47 3.24 4.01
C ASP A 4 27.88 4.61 3.60
N GLY A 5 26.97 4.65 2.63
CA GLY A 5 26.35 5.89 2.14
C GLY A 5 27.27 6.77 1.28
N VAL A 6 28.55 6.43 1.13
CA VAL A 6 29.55 7.27 0.44
C VAL A 6 30.13 6.60 -0.79
N THR A 7 30.33 5.27 -0.77
CA THR A 7 30.92 4.56 -1.90
C THR A 7 29.93 4.50 -3.05
N ALA A 8 30.32 5.04 -4.22
CA ALA A 8 29.50 4.97 -5.43
C ALA A 8 29.34 3.50 -5.88
N VAL A 9 28.14 3.15 -6.34
CA VAL A 9 27.81 1.85 -6.92
C VAL A 9 27.06 2.09 -8.23
N PRO A 10 27.10 1.16 -9.20
CA PRO A 10 26.32 1.29 -10.42
C PRO A 10 24.85 1.60 -10.13
N PRO A 11 24.17 2.37 -11.01
CA PRO A 11 22.73 2.58 -10.91
C PRO A 11 21.98 1.26 -10.86
N PHE A 12 20.93 1.21 -10.05
CA PHE A 12 20.05 0.06 -10.00
C PHE A 12 19.20 0.05 -11.28
N ASP A 13 19.56 -0.82 -12.22
CA ASP A 13 18.77 -1.09 -13.42
C ASP A 13 17.74 -2.17 -13.12
N THR A 14 16.48 -1.79 -13.22
CA THR A 14 15.34 -2.65 -12.90
C THR A 14 14.66 -3.24 -14.13
N GLY A 15 15.15 -2.93 -15.33
CA GLY A 15 14.47 -3.23 -16.58
C GLY A 15 13.06 -2.62 -16.67
N GLU A 16 12.36 -2.95 -17.74
CA GLU A 16 11.02 -2.37 -18.04
C GLU A 16 9.93 -2.91 -17.10
N GLY A 17 10.05 -4.15 -16.62
CA GLY A 17 9.03 -4.81 -15.80
C GLY A 17 8.85 -4.22 -14.40
N PHE A 18 9.81 -3.43 -13.91
CA PHE A 18 9.72 -2.82 -12.58
C PHE A 18 8.86 -1.57 -12.55
N LEU A 19 8.70 -0.90 -13.69
CA LEU A 19 7.89 0.32 -13.78
C LEU A 19 6.47 0.13 -13.19
N PRO A 20 5.69 -0.88 -13.63
CA PRO A 20 4.36 -1.13 -13.05
C PRO A 20 4.40 -1.73 -11.64
N ALA A 21 5.50 -2.33 -11.21
CA ALA A 21 5.59 -3.05 -9.95
C ALA A 21 6.01 -2.18 -8.76
N GLY A 22 6.84 -1.15 -8.99
CA GLY A 22 7.44 -0.41 -7.89
C GLY A 22 8.07 0.95 -8.22
N ALA A 23 7.97 1.43 -9.47
CA ALA A 23 8.54 2.72 -9.86
C ALA A 23 7.54 3.88 -9.90
N VAL A 24 6.30 3.66 -9.47
CA VAL A 24 5.26 4.70 -9.41
C VAL A 24 5.75 5.84 -8.52
N ARG A 25 5.63 7.08 -9.03
CA ARG A 25 5.96 8.31 -8.30
C ARG A 25 4.68 9.07 -8.01
N ALA A 26 4.53 9.49 -6.77
CA ALA A 26 3.36 10.20 -6.28
C ALA A 26 3.75 11.05 -5.08
N THR A 27 3.07 12.17 -4.87
CA THR A 27 3.16 12.94 -3.63
C THR A 27 2.33 12.28 -2.52
N PRO A 28 2.54 12.62 -1.24
CA PRO A 28 1.67 12.14 -0.16
C PRO A 28 0.20 12.49 -0.40
N ALA A 29 -0.08 13.66 -0.98
CA ALA A 29 -1.43 14.10 -1.34
C ALA A 29 -2.04 13.20 -2.42
N ASP A 30 -1.29 12.89 -3.49
CA ASP A 30 -1.78 11.99 -4.55
C ASP A 30 -2.12 10.60 -4.00
N LEU A 31 -1.27 10.06 -3.11
CA LEU A 31 -1.49 8.77 -2.47
C LEU A 31 -2.72 8.78 -1.57
N LEU A 32 -2.94 9.87 -0.82
CA LEU A 32 -4.13 10.02 0.00
C LEU A 32 -5.39 10.15 -0.86
N SER A 33 -5.37 10.97 -1.92
CA SER A 33 -6.48 11.07 -2.87
C SER A 33 -6.80 9.73 -3.54
N TYR A 34 -5.78 8.92 -3.83
CA TYR A 34 -5.97 7.55 -4.31
C TYR A 34 -6.69 6.66 -3.29
N LEU A 35 -6.35 6.75 -2.00
CA LEU A 35 -7.06 6.03 -0.94
C LEU A 35 -8.48 6.54 -0.71
N GLU A 36 -8.70 7.85 -0.79
CA GLU A 36 -10.03 8.47 -0.70
C GLU A 36 -10.96 7.96 -1.81
N ALA A 37 -10.44 7.74 -3.02
CA ALA A 37 -11.20 7.12 -4.10
C ALA A 37 -11.64 5.69 -3.76
N HIS A 38 -10.84 4.90 -3.04
CA HIS A 38 -11.24 3.57 -2.54
C HIS A 38 -12.33 3.64 -1.47
N LEU A 39 -12.32 4.68 -0.63
CA LEU A 39 -13.33 4.89 0.41
C LEU A 39 -14.65 5.40 -0.14
N ARG A 40 -14.59 6.40 -1.03
CA ARG A 40 -15.74 7.10 -1.60
C ARG A 40 -15.51 7.30 -3.10
N PRO A 41 -15.78 6.28 -3.93
CA PRO A 41 -15.63 6.41 -5.37
C PRO A 41 -16.47 7.59 -5.88
N HIS A 42 -15.82 8.60 -6.47
CA HIS A 42 -16.48 9.83 -6.95
C HIS A 42 -17.60 9.54 -7.96
N ALA A 43 -18.57 10.45 -8.05
CA ALA A 43 -19.61 10.49 -9.08
C ALA A 43 -19.15 11.36 -10.29
N GLY A 44 -19.56 10.98 -11.51
CA GLY A 44 -19.10 11.61 -12.76
C GLY A 44 -19.26 10.71 -14.00
N PRO A 45 -18.95 11.19 -15.22
CA PRO A 45 -19.26 10.48 -16.48
C PRO A 45 -18.54 9.13 -16.65
N HIS A 46 -17.43 8.93 -15.93
CA HIS A 46 -16.67 7.68 -15.87
C HIS A 46 -16.69 7.04 -14.47
N ALA A 47 -17.45 7.61 -13.54
CA ALA A 47 -17.52 7.16 -12.16
C ALA A 47 -17.93 5.70 -12.05
N ASP A 48 -18.88 5.25 -12.86
CA ASP A 48 -19.41 3.90 -12.73
C ASP A 48 -18.37 2.82 -13.06
N ARG A 49 -17.52 3.05 -14.08
CA ARG A 49 -16.45 2.12 -14.43
C ARG A 49 -15.35 2.12 -13.37
N LEU A 50 -14.89 3.30 -12.95
CA LEU A 50 -13.85 3.41 -11.93
C LEU A 50 -14.34 2.85 -10.59
N ARG A 51 -15.56 3.19 -10.17
CA ARG A 51 -16.21 2.63 -8.98
C ARG A 51 -16.30 1.12 -9.06
N THR A 52 -16.71 0.56 -10.19
CA THR A 52 -16.77 -0.90 -10.39
C THR A 52 -15.39 -1.53 -10.23
N ALA A 53 -14.35 -0.92 -10.82
CA ALA A 53 -12.98 -1.40 -10.69
C ALA A 53 -12.46 -1.34 -9.24
N LEU A 54 -12.69 -0.24 -8.53
CA LEU A 54 -12.28 -0.08 -7.13
C LEU A 54 -13.00 -1.06 -6.20
N LEU A 55 -14.29 -1.32 -6.44
CA LEU A 55 -15.03 -2.36 -5.72
C LEU A 55 -14.53 -3.78 -6.07
N ALA A 56 -14.09 -4.01 -7.31
CA ALA A 56 -13.51 -5.29 -7.70
C ALA A 56 -12.17 -5.56 -7.02
N VAL A 57 -11.36 -4.51 -6.77
CA VAL A 57 -10.09 -4.60 -6.04
C VAL A 57 -10.28 -5.19 -4.64
N GLN A 58 -11.42 -4.94 -3.98
CA GLN A 58 -11.69 -5.41 -2.62
C GLN A 58 -12.08 -6.90 -2.54
N ARG A 59 -12.31 -7.56 -3.68
CA ARG A 59 -12.78 -8.95 -3.70
C ARG A 59 -11.64 -9.92 -3.31
N PRO A 60 -11.87 -10.82 -2.34
CA PRO A 60 -10.93 -11.91 -2.04
C PRO A 60 -10.62 -12.74 -3.29
N LEU A 61 -9.32 -13.00 -3.55
CA LEU A 61 -8.87 -13.84 -4.66
C LEU A 61 -8.24 -15.14 -4.17
N LEU A 62 -7.42 -15.07 -3.12
CA LEU A 62 -6.68 -16.22 -2.61
C LEU A 62 -6.31 -16.02 -1.13
N ASP A 63 -6.28 -17.11 -0.38
CA ASP A 63 -5.69 -17.12 0.95
C ASP A 63 -4.27 -17.71 0.87
N ARG A 64 -3.26 -16.94 1.29
CA ARG A 64 -1.86 -17.38 1.28
C ARG A 64 -1.16 -17.13 2.60
N GLY A 65 -0.22 -18.01 2.92
CA GLY A 65 0.64 -17.93 4.09
C GLY A 65 0.67 -19.25 4.86
N ILE A 66 1.87 -19.66 5.28
CA ILE A 66 2.13 -20.97 5.89
C ILE A 66 1.74 -20.99 7.38
N ARG A 67 1.74 -19.83 8.05
CA ARG A 67 1.42 -19.68 9.48
C ARG A 67 0.32 -18.66 9.78
N HIS A 68 0.19 -17.64 8.93
CA HIS A 68 -0.87 -16.65 8.98
C HIS A 68 -1.48 -16.58 7.58
N ARG A 69 -2.74 -17.01 7.44
CA ARG A 69 -3.44 -16.87 6.16
C ARG A 69 -3.81 -15.41 5.97
N HIS A 70 -3.14 -14.77 5.04
CA HIS A 70 -3.48 -13.46 4.52
C HIS A 70 -4.43 -13.66 3.35
N THR A 71 -5.58 -12.99 3.38
CA THR A 71 -6.45 -12.93 2.21
C THR A 71 -5.85 -11.91 1.25
N HIS A 72 -5.41 -12.34 0.08
CA HIS A 72 -4.98 -11.43 -0.97
C HIS A 72 -6.15 -11.13 -1.91
N THR A 73 -6.17 -9.90 -2.36
CA THR A 73 -7.09 -9.36 -3.36
C THR A 73 -6.27 -8.86 -4.56
N LEU A 74 -6.85 -8.05 -5.45
CA LEU A 74 -6.10 -7.51 -6.59
C LEU A 74 -5.07 -6.47 -6.11
N ALA A 75 -3.83 -6.91 -5.89
CA ALA A 75 -2.71 -6.09 -5.42
C ALA A 75 -2.88 -5.49 -4.01
N TRP A 76 -3.79 -6.01 -3.17
CA TRP A 76 -3.86 -5.65 -1.74
C TRP A 76 -3.94 -6.88 -0.86
N VAL A 77 -3.49 -6.73 0.39
CA VAL A 77 -3.73 -7.69 1.46
C VAL A 77 -4.93 -7.24 2.28
N ARG A 78 -5.89 -8.14 2.49
CA ARG A 78 -7.10 -7.95 3.29
C ARG A 78 -6.94 -8.65 4.63
N HIS A 79 -7.10 -7.91 5.72
CA HIS A 79 -7.16 -8.43 7.08
C HIS A 79 -8.54 -8.18 7.71
N PRO A 80 -9.06 -9.13 8.51
CA PRO A 80 -10.22 -8.87 9.33
C PRO A 80 -9.87 -7.87 10.45
N SER A 81 -10.81 -6.99 10.78
CA SER A 81 -10.74 -6.13 11.98
C SER A 81 -12.13 -6.05 12.64
N PRO A 82 -12.23 -5.62 13.91
CA PRO A 82 -13.51 -5.40 14.58
C PRO A 82 -14.43 -4.40 13.89
N TYR A 83 -13.88 -3.55 13.02
CA TYR A 83 -14.55 -2.43 12.39
C TYR A 83 -14.76 -2.62 10.87
N GLY A 84 -14.66 -3.87 10.40
CA GLY A 84 -14.72 -4.22 8.98
C GLY A 84 -13.37 -4.63 8.38
N PRO A 85 -13.33 -5.04 7.11
CA PRO A 85 -12.09 -5.47 6.46
C PRO A 85 -11.14 -4.28 6.23
N LEU A 86 -9.90 -4.44 6.66
CA LEU A 86 -8.79 -3.53 6.38
C LEU A 86 -8.03 -4.01 5.14
N TYR A 87 -7.72 -3.10 4.22
CA TYR A 87 -6.90 -3.37 3.05
C TYR A 87 -5.58 -2.61 3.18
N PHE A 88 -4.45 -3.27 3.00
CA PHE A 88 -3.14 -2.61 3.02
C PHE A 88 -2.19 -3.16 1.97
N HIS A 89 -1.23 -2.31 1.60
CA HIS A 89 -0.10 -2.67 0.78
C HIS A 89 1.15 -1.97 1.32
N SER A 90 2.27 -2.69 1.35
CA SER A 90 3.55 -2.13 1.74
C SER A 90 4.55 -2.35 0.61
N GLY A 91 5.40 -1.36 0.38
CA GLY A 91 6.40 -1.38 -0.68
C GLY A 91 7.69 -0.73 -0.21
N ALA A 92 8.80 -1.21 -0.72
CA ALA A 92 10.09 -0.62 -0.47
C ALA A 92 10.92 -0.62 -1.75
N THR A 93 11.59 0.49 -2.00
CA THR A 93 12.67 0.61 -2.99
C THR A 93 13.99 0.85 -2.26
N THR A 94 15.08 1.11 -2.99
CA THR A 94 16.42 1.26 -2.39
C THR A 94 16.54 2.43 -1.42
N GLY A 95 15.66 3.43 -1.50
CA GLY A 95 15.69 4.62 -0.64
C GLY A 95 14.32 5.10 -0.15
N GLN A 96 13.26 4.34 -0.37
CA GLN A 96 11.91 4.69 0.08
C GLN A 96 11.21 3.47 0.67
N GLU A 97 10.46 3.71 1.72
CA GLU A 97 9.46 2.80 2.27
C GLU A 97 8.10 3.46 2.20
N ALA A 98 7.09 2.70 1.80
CA ALA A 98 5.71 3.14 1.74
C ALA A 98 4.77 2.08 2.33
N PHE A 99 3.79 2.56 3.09
CA PHE A 99 2.66 1.79 3.57
C PHE A 99 1.39 2.57 3.27
N LEU A 100 0.45 1.90 2.61
CA LEU A 100 -0.86 2.44 2.31
C LEU A 100 -1.91 1.49 2.88
N ALA A 101 -2.96 2.05 3.46
CA ALA A 101 -4.08 1.25 3.93
C ALA A 101 -5.38 2.04 3.97
N PHE A 102 -6.50 1.33 3.79
CA PHE A 102 -7.84 1.90 3.88
C PHE A 102 -8.84 0.90 4.45
N GLN A 103 -9.89 1.43 5.08
CA GLN A 103 -11.00 0.67 5.65
C GLN A 103 -12.33 1.34 5.27
N PRO A 104 -13.05 0.81 4.26
CA PRO A 104 -14.26 1.44 3.74
C PRO A 104 -15.35 1.71 4.79
N ASP A 105 -15.59 0.73 5.66
CA ASP A 105 -16.70 0.75 6.63
C ASP A 105 -16.59 1.92 7.64
N THR A 106 -15.37 2.33 7.98
CA THR A 106 -15.10 3.47 8.87
C THR A 106 -14.66 4.73 8.14
N GLY A 107 -14.48 4.67 6.81
CA GLY A 107 -13.99 5.80 6.02
C GLY A 107 -12.56 6.21 6.36
N ARG A 108 -11.73 5.30 6.86
CA ARG A 108 -10.36 5.60 7.31
C ARG A 108 -9.34 5.24 6.24
N ALA A 109 -8.36 6.11 6.04
CA ALA A 109 -7.22 5.91 5.16
C ALA A 109 -5.93 6.38 5.83
N LEU A 110 -4.82 5.72 5.53
CA LEU A 110 -3.51 6.07 6.05
C LEU A 110 -2.44 5.87 4.98
N VAL A 111 -1.57 6.87 4.88
CA VAL A 111 -0.33 6.81 4.10
C VAL A 111 0.83 7.04 5.08
N ALA A 112 1.79 6.14 5.10
CA ALA A 112 3.05 6.30 5.84
C ALA A 112 4.23 6.14 4.89
N LEU A 113 5.15 7.10 4.91
CA LEU A 113 6.31 7.16 4.02
C LEU A 113 7.58 7.41 4.84
N ALA A 114 8.69 6.81 4.40
CA ALA A 114 10.01 7.13 4.94
C ALA A 114 11.07 7.14 3.84
N THR A 115 11.82 8.24 3.74
CA THR A 115 13.00 8.34 2.87
C THR A 115 14.21 7.77 3.59
N ARG A 116 14.43 6.48 3.39
CA ARG A 116 15.57 5.74 3.96
C ARG A 116 15.79 4.44 3.21
N ARG A 117 16.97 3.86 3.40
CA ARG A 117 17.24 2.50 2.95
C ARG A 117 16.39 1.51 3.74
N TYR A 118 15.65 0.67 3.03
CA TYR A 118 14.90 -0.42 3.65
C TYR A 118 15.81 -1.37 4.45
N SER A 119 15.30 -1.80 5.60
CA SER A 119 15.89 -2.82 6.45
C SER A 119 14.77 -3.66 7.04
N ALA A 120 14.99 -4.97 7.20
CA ALA A 120 14.05 -5.85 7.88
C ALA A 120 13.78 -5.45 9.35
N ARG A 121 14.59 -4.54 9.93
CA ARG A 121 14.39 -3.96 11.25
C ARG A 121 13.51 -2.69 11.24
N THR A 122 13.01 -2.28 10.08
CA THR A 122 12.11 -1.12 9.99
C THR A 122 10.80 -1.39 10.72
N THR A 123 10.30 -0.37 11.40
CA THR A 123 9.03 -0.43 12.15
C THR A 123 7.90 0.34 11.46
N LEU A 124 8.15 1.01 10.32
CA LEU A 124 7.17 1.87 9.65
C LEU A 124 5.85 1.14 9.40
N THR A 125 5.91 0.00 8.71
CA THR A 125 4.73 -0.83 8.40
C THR A 125 4.01 -1.27 9.66
N GLN A 126 4.73 -1.71 10.69
CA GLN A 126 4.11 -2.21 11.93
C GLN A 126 3.43 -1.08 12.70
N ALA A 127 4.07 0.08 12.84
CA ALA A 127 3.51 1.25 13.49
C ALA A 127 2.28 1.77 12.73
N ALA A 128 2.38 1.90 11.41
CA ALA A 128 1.29 2.36 10.55
C ALA A 128 0.08 1.41 10.56
N TYR A 129 0.34 0.10 10.55
CA TYR A 129 -0.69 -0.92 10.68
C TYR A 129 -1.37 -0.86 12.06
N GLY A 130 -0.57 -0.76 13.14
CA GLY A 130 -1.06 -0.63 14.51
C GLY A 130 -2.02 0.55 14.68
N LEU A 131 -1.68 1.73 14.14
CA LEU A 131 -2.55 2.92 14.17
C LEU A 131 -3.95 2.66 13.59
N LEU A 132 -4.07 1.85 12.53
CA LEU A 132 -5.36 1.54 11.91
C LEU A 132 -6.13 0.42 12.63
N THR A 133 -5.43 -0.51 13.27
CA THR A 133 -6.08 -1.63 13.96
C THR A 133 -6.40 -1.36 15.43
N GLU A 134 -5.70 -0.44 16.07
CA GLU A 134 -5.82 -0.16 17.51
C GLU A 134 -6.74 1.03 17.81
N LEU A 135 -7.02 1.89 16.83
CA LEU A 135 -7.92 3.02 16.98
C LEU A 135 -9.32 2.69 16.41
N PRO A 136 -10.42 3.25 16.95
CA PRO A 136 -11.77 3.15 16.39
C PRO A 136 -11.92 3.83 15.02
#